data_AF-A0A3M2AVC9-F1
#
_entry.id   AF-A0A3M2AVC9-F1
#
_cell.length_a   1.000
_cell.length_b   1.000
_cell.length_c   1.000
_cell.angle_alpha   90.00
_cell.angle_beta   90.00
_cell.angle_gamma   90.00
#
_symmetry.space_group_name_H-M   'P 1'
#
loop_
_entity.id
_entity.type
_entity.pdbx_description
1 polymer ?
#
loop_
_entity_poly.entity_id
_entity_poly.type
_entity_poly.pdbx_seq_one_letter_code
_entity_poly.pdbx_strand_id
1 'polypeptide(L)'
;MFFTSNAQGDPTVTLFDGGSNPSFTLNGVGPGYHLYELVFDPSTSTASLFVEGIERISGWPGRNVSSGQGPYVFWGSGQDNDTGEGRYNLVTFSVNTAPNPAPVPEPSTLLLLGSGLALVVGFGRRWRR
;
A
#
# COMPACT_ATOMS: atom_id res chain seq x y z
N MET A 1 -12.06 5.13 -3.04
CA MET A 1 -13.21 4.51 -2.36
C MET A 1 -14.33 5.53 -2.30
N PHE A 2 -15.57 5.10 -2.47
CA PHE A 2 -16.77 5.95 -2.35
C PHE A 2 -17.59 5.44 -1.19
N PHE A 3 -18.09 6.34 -0.35
CA PHE A 3 -18.91 6.02 0.82
C PHE A 3 -20.31 6.59 0.62
N THR A 4 -21.32 5.77 0.81
CA THR A 4 -22.74 6.14 0.73
C THR A 4 -23.51 5.46 1.87
N SER A 5 -24.82 5.72 1.98
CA SER A 5 -25.71 5.00 2.89
C SER A 5 -27.00 4.58 2.19
N ASN A 6 -27.61 3.49 2.67
CA ASN A 6 -28.94 3.08 2.22
C ASN A 6 -30.06 3.87 2.96
N ALA A 7 -31.31 3.55 2.67
CA ALA A 7 -32.47 4.21 3.30
C ALA A 7 -32.55 4.02 4.83
N GLN A 8 -31.88 2.99 5.37
CA GLN A 8 -31.80 2.68 6.80
C GLN A 8 -30.62 3.38 7.48
N GLY A 9 -29.76 4.07 6.71
CA GLY A 9 -28.55 4.71 7.19
C GLY A 9 -27.36 3.76 7.33
N ASP A 10 -27.47 2.51 6.88
CA ASP A 10 -26.35 1.57 6.87
C ASP A 10 -25.30 2.02 5.84
N PRO A 11 -24.01 2.07 6.22
CA PRO A 11 -22.97 2.54 5.34
C PRO A 11 -22.63 1.50 4.27
N THR A 12 -22.38 2.00 3.07
CA THR A 12 -21.91 1.23 1.91
C THR A 12 -20.60 1.83 1.42
N VAL A 13 -19.63 0.97 1.17
CA VAL A 13 -18.34 1.34 0.57
C VAL A 13 -18.24 0.70 -0.81
N THR A 14 -17.82 1.49 -1.79
CA THR A 14 -17.66 1.06 -3.19
C THR A 14 -16.24 1.37 -3.67
N LEU A 15 -15.61 0.40 -4.33
CA LEU A 15 -14.33 0.59 -5.01
C LEU A 15 -14.60 0.87 -6.50
N PHE A 16 -14.53 2.15 -6.89
CA PHE A 16 -14.82 2.54 -8.26
C PHE A 16 -13.70 2.09 -9.22
N ASP A 17 -13.99 1.15 -10.12
CA ASP A 17 -13.08 0.66 -11.16
C ASP A 17 -13.48 1.15 -12.56
N GLY A 18 -14.65 1.78 -12.70
CA GLY A 18 -15.20 2.18 -14.01
C GLY A 18 -15.91 1.05 -14.76
N GLY A 19 -16.11 -0.10 -14.11
CA GLY A 19 -16.78 -1.28 -14.62
C GLY A 19 -17.67 -1.91 -13.57
N SER A 20 -17.17 -2.94 -12.87
CA SER A 20 -17.95 -3.75 -11.93
C SER A 20 -18.31 -3.01 -10.63
N ASN A 21 -17.49 -2.02 -10.24
CA ASN A 21 -17.63 -1.19 -9.04
C ASN A 21 -18.02 -2.02 -7.80
N PRO A 22 -17.17 -2.97 -7.36
CA PRO A 22 -17.52 -3.86 -6.26
C PRO A 22 -17.78 -3.06 -4.99
N SER A 23 -18.80 -3.48 -4.24
CA SER A 23 -19.31 -2.76 -3.08
C SER A 23 -19.65 -3.70 -1.93
N PHE A 24 -19.65 -3.14 -0.72
CA PHE A 24 -20.03 -3.84 0.50
C PHE A 24 -20.87 -2.91 1.39
N THR A 25 -22.01 -3.42 1.85
CA THR A 25 -22.92 -2.72 2.78
C THR A 25 -22.90 -3.40 4.14
N LEU A 26 -22.74 -2.61 5.21
CA LEU A 26 -22.83 -3.10 6.59
C LEU A 26 -24.30 -3.08 7.01
N ASN A 27 -25.02 -4.16 6.71
CA ASN A 27 -26.45 -4.21 6.99
C ASN A 27 -26.77 -4.26 8.49
N GLY A 28 -27.76 -3.47 8.92
CA GLY A 28 -28.32 -3.51 10.27
C GLY A 28 -27.47 -2.85 11.36
N VAL A 29 -26.51 -1.99 10.99
CA VAL A 29 -25.67 -1.27 11.95
C VAL A 29 -26.10 0.19 12.12
N GLY A 30 -26.85 0.74 11.15
CA GLY A 30 -27.23 2.14 11.11
C GLY A 30 -26.03 3.09 10.94
N PRO A 31 -26.20 4.39 11.21
CA PRO A 31 -25.12 5.35 11.13
C PRO A 31 -24.14 5.18 12.31
N GLY A 32 -22.84 5.15 12.02
CA GLY A 32 -21.81 4.99 13.04
C GLY A 32 -20.39 5.17 12.52
N TYR A 33 -19.42 5.15 13.44
CA TYR A 33 -18.01 5.04 13.09
C TYR A 33 -17.66 3.59 12.77
N HIS A 34 -16.99 3.38 11.65
CA HIS A 34 -16.56 2.08 11.18
C HIS A 34 -15.12 2.16 10.69
N LEU A 35 -14.39 1.06 10.85
CA LEU A 35 -13.02 0.96 10.35
C LEU A 35 -13.03 0.45 8.90
N TYR A 36 -12.45 1.24 8.00
CA TYR A 36 -12.24 0.89 6.60
C TYR A 36 -10.76 0.94 6.27
N GLU A 37 -10.23 -0.12 5.67
CA GLU A 37 -8.83 -0.23 5.32
C GLU A 37 -8.72 -0.69 3.87
N LEU A 38 -7.87 -0.02 3.09
CA LEU A 38 -7.54 -0.42 1.73
C LEU A 38 -6.05 -0.73 1.68
N VAL A 39 -5.71 -2.00 1.47
CA VAL A 39 -4.34 -2.50 1.52
C VAL A 39 -3.90 -2.90 0.13
N PHE A 40 -2.87 -2.24 -0.39
CA PHE A 40 -2.28 -2.56 -1.68
C PHE A 40 -1.21 -3.64 -1.54
N ASP A 41 -1.30 -4.68 -2.36
CA ASP A 41 -0.29 -5.71 -2.50
C ASP A 41 0.54 -5.47 -3.78
N PRO A 42 1.82 -5.09 -3.65
CA PRO A 42 2.68 -4.82 -4.81
C PRO A 42 3.01 -6.08 -5.62
N SER A 43 2.89 -7.28 -5.04
CA SER A 43 3.21 -8.53 -5.75
C SER A 43 2.14 -8.90 -6.78
N THR A 44 0.88 -8.64 -6.45
CA THR A 44 -0.27 -8.85 -7.35
C THR A 44 -0.70 -7.59 -8.08
N SER A 45 -0.19 -6.42 -7.68
CA SER A 45 -0.64 -5.10 -8.19
C SER A 45 -2.14 -4.87 -8.01
N THR A 46 -2.71 -5.40 -6.93
CA THR A 46 -4.12 -5.22 -6.57
C THR A 46 -4.25 -4.75 -5.13
N ALA A 47 -5.44 -4.29 -4.74
CA ALA A 47 -5.75 -3.98 -3.34
C ALA A 47 -6.91 -4.82 -2.82
N SER A 48 -6.93 -5.01 -1.50
CA SER A 48 -8.04 -5.58 -0.75
C SER A 48 -8.66 -4.54 0.18
N LEU A 49 -9.99 -4.52 0.23
CA LEU A 49 -10.78 -3.72 1.18
C LEU A 49 -11.15 -4.59 2.38
N PHE A 50 -10.84 -4.07 3.57
CA PHE A 50 -11.25 -4.63 4.84
C PHE A 50 -12.25 -3.67 5.50
N VAL A 51 -13.27 -4.26 6.13
CA VAL A 51 -14.20 -3.53 6.98
C VAL A 51 -14.31 -4.22 8.31
N GLU A 52 -14.04 -3.48 9.39
CA GLU A 52 -13.89 -4.01 10.75
C GLU A 52 -12.82 -5.11 10.82
N GLY A 53 -11.71 -4.94 10.07
CA GLY A 53 -10.62 -5.90 9.97
C GLY A 53 -10.92 -7.18 9.16
N ILE A 54 -12.13 -7.31 8.59
CA ILE A 54 -12.54 -8.47 7.79
C ILE A 54 -12.46 -8.12 6.30
N GLU A 55 -11.77 -8.94 5.50
CA GLU A 55 -11.71 -8.76 4.04
C GLU A 55 -13.10 -8.87 3.42
N ARG A 56 -13.51 -7.86 2.64
CA ARG A 56 -14.82 -7.80 1.96
C ARG A 56 -14.70 -7.83 0.44
N ILE A 57 -13.67 -7.20 -0.09
CA ILE A 57 -13.39 -7.15 -1.53
C ILE A 57 -11.89 -7.41 -1.70
N SER A 58 -11.53 -8.30 -2.59
CA SER A 58 -10.14 -8.65 -2.89
C SER A 58 -9.84 -8.49 -4.37
N GLY A 59 -8.54 -8.39 -4.69
CA GLY A 59 -8.07 -8.35 -6.09
C GLY A 59 -8.52 -7.10 -6.85
N TRP A 60 -8.81 -5.99 -6.18
CA TRP A 60 -9.24 -4.77 -6.85
C TRP A 60 -8.07 -4.16 -7.63
N PRO A 61 -8.15 -4.04 -8.97
CA PRO A 61 -7.03 -3.60 -9.80
C PRO A 61 -6.81 -2.08 -9.78
N GLY A 62 -7.64 -1.33 -9.06
CA GLY A 62 -7.66 0.13 -9.15
C GLY A 62 -8.38 0.63 -10.39
N ARG A 63 -8.25 1.95 -10.63
CA ARG A 63 -8.73 2.60 -11.85
C ARG A 63 -7.65 3.53 -12.38
N ASN A 64 -7.39 3.44 -13.68
CA ASN A 64 -6.61 4.46 -14.37
C ASN A 64 -7.43 5.77 -14.43
N VAL A 65 -6.99 6.76 -13.66
CA VAL A 65 -7.53 8.13 -13.72
C VAL A 65 -6.55 8.99 -14.51
N SER A 66 -6.98 9.45 -15.68
CA SER A 66 -6.28 10.48 -16.45
C SER A 66 -6.64 11.86 -15.88
N SER A 67 -6.23 12.15 -14.66
CA SER A 67 -6.29 13.53 -14.16
C SER A 67 -5.06 14.26 -14.68
N GLY A 68 -5.24 15.41 -15.33
CA GLY A 68 -4.12 16.33 -15.63
C GLY A 68 -3.43 16.90 -14.38
N GLN A 69 -3.89 16.48 -13.20
CA GLN A 69 -3.32 16.73 -11.89
C GLN A 69 -2.51 15.49 -11.48
N GLY A 70 -1.29 15.69 -11.01
CA GLY A 70 -0.37 14.61 -10.58
C GLY A 70 -0.91 13.75 -9.42
N PRO A 71 -0.15 12.79 -8.91
CA PRO A 71 -0.63 11.89 -7.85
C PRO A 71 -0.89 12.65 -6.55
N TYR A 72 -2.09 12.48 -5.98
CA TYR A 72 -2.44 13.00 -4.65
C TYR A 72 -3.29 11.99 -3.89
N VAL A 73 -3.28 12.10 -2.56
CA VAL A 73 -4.19 11.39 -1.66
C VAL A 73 -5.20 12.41 -1.14
N PHE A 74 -6.48 12.08 -1.20
CA PHE A 74 -7.55 12.94 -0.70
C PHE A 74 -8.61 12.14 0.05
N TRP A 75 -9.29 12.82 0.96
CA TRP A 75 -10.43 12.31 1.74
C TRP A 75 -11.44 13.45 1.89
N GLY A 76 -12.72 13.13 2.01
CA GLY A 76 -13.80 14.12 2.09
C GLY A 76 -14.82 13.99 0.96
N SER A 77 -15.66 15.00 0.81
CA SER A 77 -16.55 15.11 -0.35
C SER A 77 -15.76 15.53 -1.58
N GLY A 78 -15.87 14.76 -2.67
CA GLY A 78 -15.18 15.00 -3.93
C GLY A 78 -16.12 15.10 -5.12
N GLN A 79 -17.40 15.38 -4.89
CA GLN A 79 -18.43 15.55 -5.92
C GLN A 79 -19.17 16.86 -5.70
N ASP A 80 -19.35 17.63 -6.78
CA ASP A 80 -20.02 18.94 -6.74
C ASP A 80 -21.54 18.83 -6.97
N ASN A 81 -22.01 17.67 -7.45
CA ASN A 81 -23.39 17.40 -7.84
C ASN A 81 -24.14 16.48 -6.87
N ASP A 82 -23.55 16.15 -5.72
CA ASP A 82 -24.15 15.28 -4.70
C ASP A 82 -23.91 15.87 -3.30
N THR A 83 -24.71 15.42 -2.33
CA THR A 83 -24.60 15.83 -0.93
C THR A 83 -24.19 14.65 -0.06
N GLY A 84 -23.17 14.83 0.77
CA GLY A 84 -22.76 13.84 1.75
C GLY A 84 -21.99 14.48 2.90
N GLU A 85 -22.32 14.09 4.13
CA GLU A 85 -21.54 14.42 5.32
C GLU A 85 -20.92 13.13 5.88
N GLY A 86 -19.63 13.18 6.17
CA GLY A 86 -18.91 12.13 6.88
C GLY A 86 -18.05 12.75 7.96
N ARG A 87 -17.99 12.12 9.14
CA ARG A 87 -17.13 12.54 10.24
C ARG A 87 -15.96 11.59 10.37
N TYR A 88 -14.77 12.16 10.53
CA TYR A 88 -13.52 11.40 10.64
C TYR A 88 -13.02 11.44 12.07
N ASN A 89 -12.90 10.28 12.69
CA ASN A 89 -12.17 10.13 13.95
C ASN A 89 -10.67 9.90 13.71
N LEU A 90 -10.33 9.22 12.61
CA LEU A 90 -8.96 8.90 12.22
C LEU A 90 -8.87 8.80 10.69
N VAL A 91 -7.79 9.33 10.13
CA VAL A 91 -7.37 9.11 8.74
C VAL A 91 -5.88 8.83 8.75
N THR A 92 -5.45 7.77 8.07
CA THR A 92 -4.04 7.41 7.97
C THR A 92 -3.72 6.94 6.56
N PHE A 93 -2.56 7.34 6.07
CA PHE A 93 -1.98 6.87 4.82
C PHE A 93 -0.52 6.53 5.08
N SER A 94 -0.12 5.32 4.73
CA SER A 94 1.25 4.84 4.88
C SER A 94 1.73 4.21 3.58
N VAL A 95 3.03 4.36 3.32
CA VAL A 95 3.72 3.69 2.22
C VAL A 95 4.74 2.77 2.84
N ASN A 96 4.55 1.46 2.70
CA ASN A 96 5.54 0.48 3.12
C ASN A 96 6.65 0.47 2.07
N THR A 97 7.79 1.07 2.38
CA THR A 97 8.99 0.90 1.56
C THR A 97 9.53 -0.50 1.79
N ALA A 98 9.77 -1.25 0.72
CA ALA A 98 10.54 -2.48 0.82
C ALA A 98 11.90 -2.17 1.48
N PRO A 99 12.44 -3.07 2.33
CA PRO A 99 13.79 -2.88 2.85
C PRO A 99 14.75 -2.71 1.68
N ASN A 100 15.58 -1.67 1.73
CA ASN A 100 16.65 -1.45 0.76
C ASN A 100 17.44 -2.76 0.65
N PRO A 101 17.57 -3.39 -0.54
CA PRO A 101 18.38 -4.58 -0.66
C PRO A 101 19.77 -4.25 -0.13
N ALA A 102 20.31 -5.14 0.72
CA ALA A 102 21.66 -4.96 1.24
C ALA A 102 22.60 -4.62 0.07
N PRO A 103 23.50 -3.63 0.22
CA PRO A 103 24.42 -3.29 -0.86
C PRO A 103 25.10 -4.55 -1.36
N VAL A 104 24.88 -4.92 -2.63
CA VAL A 104 25.64 -6.01 -3.24
C VAL A 104 27.09 -5.55 -3.27
N PRO A 105 28.05 -6.25 -2.62
CA PRO A 105 29.43 -5.82 -2.64
C PRO A 105 29.91 -5.69 -4.08
N GLU A 106 30.43 -4.53 -4.44
CA GLU A 106 30.97 -4.32 -5.78
C GLU A 106 32.13 -5.30 -6.02
N PRO A 107 32.38 -5.70 -7.28
CA PRO A 107 33.49 -6.62 -7.62
C PRO A 107 34.85 -6.16 -7.07
N SER A 108 35.03 -4.85 -6.94
CA SER A 108 36.19 -4.19 -6.33
C SER A 108 36.37 -4.55 -4.85
N THR A 109 35.28 -4.70 -4.10
CA THR A 109 35.30 -5.08 -2.68
C THR A 109 35.76 -6.53 -2.52
N LEU A 110 35.31 -7.43 -3.40
CA LEU A 110 35.78 -8.83 -3.43
C LEU A 110 37.25 -8.92 -3.85
N LEU A 111 37.68 -8.13 -4.84
CA LEU A 111 39.07 -8.04 -5.26
C LEU A 111 39.99 -7.53 -4.14
N LEU A 112 39.55 -6.52 -3.37
CA LEU A 112 40.30 -5.98 -2.25
C LEU A 112 40.45 -7.00 -1.11
N LEU A 113 39.36 -7.69 -0.74
CA LEU A 113 39.42 -8.76 0.28
C LEU A 113 40.27 -9.95 -0.19
N GLY A 114 40.12 -10.38 -1.44
CA GLY A 114 40.88 -11.49 -2.01
C GLY A 114 42.38 -11.18 -2.11
N SER A 115 42.75 -9.99 -2.55
CA SER A 115 44.14 -9.57 -2.66
C SER A 115 44.81 -9.31 -1.30
N GLY A 116 44.08 -8.74 -0.33
CA GLY A 116 44.57 -8.56 1.03
C GLY A 116 44.93 -9.88 1.72
N LEU A 117 44.07 -10.90 1.60
CA LEU A 117 44.33 -12.25 2.14
C LEU A 117 45.56 -12.92 1.49
N ALA A 118 45.72 -12.79 0.16
CA ALA A 118 46.85 -13.36 -0.55
C ALA A 118 48.19 -12.74 -0.12
N LEU A 119 48.22 -11.43 0.14
CA LEU A 119 49.42 -10.74 0.63
C LEU A 119 49.79 -11.17 2.04
N VAL A 120 48.82 -11.31 2.95
CA VAL A 120 49.08 -11.73 4.34
C VAL A 120 49.64 -13.16 4.40
N VAL A 121 49.07 -14.08 3.62
CA VAL A 121 49.56 -15.48 3.56
C VAL A 121 50.91 -15.58 2.85
N GLY A 122 51.13 -14.78 1.80
CA GLY A 122 52.38 -14.73 1.04
C GLY A 122 53.56 -14.19 1.85
N PHE A 123 53.36 -13.11 2.60
CA PHE A 123 54.41 -12.53 3.44
C PHE A 123 54.67 -13.32 4.72
N GLY A 124 53.65 -13.94 5.32
CA GLY A 124 53.81 -14.79 6.52
C GLY A 124 54.68 -16.04 6.28
N ARG A 125 54.72 -16.56 5.05
CA ARG A 125 55.55 -17.72 4.69
C ARG A 125 57.02 -17.39 4.47
N ARG A 126 57.37 -16.14 4.17
CA ARG A 126 58.75 -15.74 3.83
C ARG A 126 59.64 -15.51 5.06
N TRP A 127 59.06 -15.34 6.25
CA TRP A 127 59.79 -15.04 7.49
C TRP A 127 60.08 -16.27 8.37
N ARG A 128 59.91 -17.49 7.84
CA ARG A 128 60.20 -18.75 8.55
C ARG A 128 61.26 -19.62 7.85
N ARG A 129 62.28 -19.02 7.23
CA ARG A 129 63.47 -19.75 6.75
C ARG A 129 64.73 -19.08 7.27
#